data_AF-A0A1M2V891-F1
#
_entry.id   AF-A0A1M2V891-F1
#
_cell.length_a   1.000
_cell.length_b   1.000
_cell.length_c   1.000
_cell.angle_alpha   90.00
_cell.angle_beta   90.00
_cell.angle_gamma   90.00
#
_symmetry.space_group_name_H-M   'P 1'
#
loop_
_entity.id
_entity.type
_entity.pdbx_description
1 polymer ?
#
loop_
_entity_poly.entity_id
_entity_poly.type
_entity_poly.pdbx_seq_one_letter_code
_entity_poly.pdbx_strand_id
1 'polypeptide(L)'
;MPADDGSRPGVNSAPSLRGASDGNSRKGPILPWLRALDGLNTHDEAYRLSASGGVTTALVLPGSANAIGGQGAVIKLRPPTDRSPTGMLLESPYETGNTTVYDPTSHFRFRQMKHACGENPGRVYSGTRMDTIWAFRQGYEKAWQIRDAQDAYCVKARNGQWSGLGEFPEDLQWEALVDVLRGRVKLIQNIAGKPPAAALFATHSRYKRESYRGSEFAPRILADAGIHVVMKSDHPVLDSRFLLFEV
;
A
#
# COMPACT_ATOMS: atom_id res chain seq x y z
N MET A 1 -3.09 8.58 17.91
CA MET A 1 -4.29 8.75 17.06
C MET A 1 -4.58 7.41 16.40
N PRO A 2 -5.85 6.99 16.27
CA PRO A 2 -6.20 5.77 15.55
C PRO A 2 -5.89 5.97 14.07
N ALA A 3 -5.04 5.11 13.52
CA ALA A 3 -4.76 5.03 12.10
C ALA A 3 -5.29 3.68 11.62
N ASP A 4 -6.01 3.71 10.50
CA ASP A 4 -6.55 2.52 9.87
C ASP A 4 -5.68 2.15 8.66
N ASP A 5 -5.07 0.97 8.72
CA ASP A 5 -3.99 0.56 7.81
C ASP A 5 -4.39 -0.48 6.76
N GLY A 6 -5.69 -0.54 6.44
CA GLY A 6 -6.23 -1.48 5.47
C GLY A 6 -7.56 -1.17 4.83
N SER A 7 -8.24 -0.12 5.26
CA SER A 7 -9.50 0.24 4.65
C SER A 7 -9.27 0.62 3.19
N ARG A 8 -10.25 0.30 2.35
CA ARG A 8 -10.26 0.67 0.94
C ARG A 8 -11.26 1.79 0.63
N PRO A 9 -11.42 2.82 1.48
CA PRO A 9 -12.29 3.92 1.14
C PRO A 9 -11.69 4.65 -0.06
N GLY A 10 -12.54 5.14 -0.93
CA GLY A 10 -12.21 5.73 -2.22
C GLY A 10 -12.09 4.70 -3.33
N VAL A 11 -11.28 3.66 -3.14
CA VAL A 11 -11.03 2.65 -4.20
C VAL A 11 -12.09 1.54 -4.23
N ASN A 12 -12.80 1.31 -3.12
CA ASN A 12 -14.01 0.49 -3.05
C ASN A 12 -15.08 1.29 -2.29
N SER A 13 -15.72 2.22 -3.00
CA SER A 13 -16.57 3.23 -2.37
C SER A 13 -17.81 2.64 -1.67
N ALA A 14 -18.27 3.31 -0.61
CA ALA A 14 -19.60 3.17 -0.04
C ALA A 14 -20.54 4.28 -0.59
N PRO A 15 -21.77 3.93 -1.01
CA PRO A 15 -22.27 2.56 -1.21
C PRO A 15 -21.52 1.82 -2.34
N SER A 16 -21.38 0.51 -2.18
CA SER A 16 -20.66 -0.33 -3.16
C SER A 16 -21.44 -0.43 -4.47
N LEU A 17 -20.91 0.20 -5.51
CA LEU A 17 -21.44 0.16 -6.87
C LEU A 17 -20.42 -0.43 -7.83
N ARG A 18 -20.89 -1.11 -8.90
CA ARG A 18 -20.00 -1.69 -9.93
C ARG A 18 -19.08 -0.65 -10.57
N GLY A 19 -19.56 0.59 -10.73
CA GLY A 19 -18.79 1.69 -11.32
C GLY A 19 -17.81 2.40 -10.38
N ALA A 20 -17.71 1.98 -9.11
CA ALA A 20 -16.84 2.58 -8.10
C ALA A 20 -15.91 1.53 -7.44
N SER A 21 -15.59 0.46 -8.21
CA SER A 21 -14.79 -0.69 -7.78
C SER A 21 -13.40 -0.64 -8.43
N ASP A 22 -12.60 0.32 -8.01
CA ASP A 22 -11.24 0.60 -8.52
C ASP A 22 -10.14 -0.07 -7.68
N GLY A 23 -10.51 -0.88 -6.69
CA GLY A 23 -9.57 -1.49 -5.75
C GLY A 23 -8.64 -2.56 -6.33
N ASN A 24 -8.90 -3.13 -7.51
CA ASN A 24 -8.01 -4.13 -8.13
C ASN A 24 -7.97 -4.01 -9.65
N SER A 25 -6.78 -4.10 -10.24
CA SER A 25 -6.61 -4.23 -11.69
C SER A 25 -6.41 -5.68 -12.10
N ARG A 26 -7.07 -6.13 -13.17
CA ARG A 26 -6.93 -7.49 -13.71
C ARG A 26 -5.86 -7.61 -14.81
N LYS A 27 -5.02 -6.59 -15.00
CA LYS A 27 -4.02 -6.57 -16.08
C LYS A 27 -2.82 -7.50 -15.85
N GLY A 28 -2.65 -8.04 -14.65
CA GLY A 28 -1.65 -9.07 -14.36
C GLY A 28 -1.42 -9.25 -12.87
N PRO A 29 -0.69 -10.30 -12.44
CA PRO A 29 -0.44 -10.54 -11.01
C PRO A 29 0.60 -9.58 -10.41
N ILE A 30 1.41 -8.90 -11.22
CA ILE A 30 2.50 -8.01 -10.77
C ILE A 30 2.30 -6.63 -11.39
N LEU A 31 1.79 -5.68 -10.60
CA LEU A 31 1.45 -4.33 -11.06
C LEU A 31 2.01 -3.23 -10.14
N PRO A 32 3.33 -3.16 -9.92
CA PRO A 32 3.94 -2.21 -8.97
C PRO A 32 3.78 -0.73 -9.36
N TRP A 33 3.64 -0.43 -10.66
CA TRP A 33 3.43 0.92 -11.17
C TRP A 33 2.06 1.55 -10.84
N LEU A 34 1.07 0.74 -10.46
CA LEU A 34 -0.26 1.27 -10.12
C LEU A 34 -0.22 1.95 -8.76
N ARG A 35 -1.13 2.91 -8.55
CA ARG A 35 -1.27 3.62 -7.28
C ARG A 35 -2.73 3.63 -6.87
N ALA A 36 -3.00 3.34 -5.60
CA ALA A 36 -4.35 3.49 -5.04
C ALA A 36 -4.89 4.92 -5.19
N LEU A 37 -4.00 5.91 -5.19
CA LEU A 37 -4.33 7.33 -5.41
C LEU A 37 -5.07 7.57 -6.74
N ASP A 38 -4.70 6.84 -7.80
CA ASP A 38 -5.26 7.03 -9.15
C ASP A 38 -6.70 6.52 -9.28
N GLY A 39 -7.15 5.65 -8.37
CA GLY A 39 -8.52 5.12 -8.31
C GLY A 39 -9.33 5.66 -7.13
N LEU A 40 -8.84 6.70 -6.45
CA LEU A 40 -9.44 7.19 -5.21
C LEU A 40 -10.64 8.09 -5.51
N ASN A 41 -11.84 7.63 -5.18
CA ASN A 41 -13.05 8.47 -5.24
C ASN A 41 -13.10 9.42 -4.04
N THR A 42 -13.06 10.73 -4.27
CA THR A 42 -13.12 11.76 -3.20
C THR A 42 -14.51 11.93 -2.58
N HIS A 43 -15.55 11.31 -3.16
CA HIS A 43 -16.95 11.42 -2.73
C HIS A 43 -17.45 10.17 -1.98
N ASP A 44 -16.53 9.27 -1.60
CA ASP A 44 -16.90 8.07 -0.85
C ASP A 44 -17.50 8.43 0.52
N GLU A 45 -18.70 7.91 0.81
CA GLU A 45 -19.35 8.10 2.10
C GLU A 45 -18.54 7.48 3.25
N ALA A 46 -17.76 6.42 2.97
CA ALA A 46 -16.93 5.73 3.95
C ALA A 46 -15.96 6.67 4.68
N TYR A 47 -15.54 7.79 4.05
CA TYR A 47 -14.70 8.78 4.73
C TYR A 47 -15.42 9.43 5.92
N ARG A 48 -16.66 9.91 5.72
CA ARG A 48 -17.44 10.57 6.77
C ARG A 48 -17.84 9.58 7.86
N LEU A 49 -18.14 8.37 7.45
CA LEU A 49 -18.51 7.27 8.34
C LEU A 49 -17.33 6.82 9.22
N SER A 50 -16.14 6.71 8.64
CA SER A 50 -14.91 6.43 9.41
C SER A 50 -14.57 7.58 10.36
N ALA A 51 -14.71 8.83 9.88
CA ALA A 51 -14.44 10.02 10.66
C ALA A 51 -15.40 10.20 11.84
N SER A 52 -16.68 9.82 11.70
CA SER A 52 -17.63 9.85 12.83
C SER A 52 -17.26 8.82 13.91
N GLY A 53 -16.57 7.75 13.53
CA GLY A 53 -15.91 6.80 14.44
C GLY A 53 -14.51 7.23 14.88
N GLY A 54 -14.13 8.50 14.75
CA GLY A 54 -12.86 9.05 15.25
C GLY A 54 -11.59 8.69 14.45
N VAL A 55 -11.71 7.98 13.33
CA VAL A 55 -10.59 7.73 12.41
C VAL A 55 -10.33 8.98 11.58
N THR A 56 -9.12 9.53 11.64
CA THR A 56 -8.79 10.79 10.92
C THR A 56 -7.83 10.60 9.76
N THR A 57 -7.18 9.44 9.66
CA THR A 57 -6.14 9.13 8.68
C THR A 57 -6.23 7.66 8.30
N ALA A 58 -6.10 7.35 7.02
CA ALA A 58 -6.08 5.99 6.51
C ALA A 58 -4.92 5.76 5.54
N LEU A 59 -4.36 4.55 5.55
CA LEU A 59 -3.50 4.05 4.49
C LEU A 59 -4.36 3.23 3.51
N VAL A 60 -4.68 3.82 2.37
CA VAL A 60 -5.42 3.17 1.31
C VAL A 60 -4.45 2.35 0.47
N LEU A 61 -4.71 1.04 0.35
CA LEU A 61 -3.90 0.12 -0.44
C LEU A 61 -4.74 -0.50 -1.56
N PRO A 62 -4.12 -0.91 -2.68
CA PRO A 62 -4.75 -1.83 -3.60
C PRO A 62 -5.26 -3.09 -2.88
N GLY A 63 -6.22 -3.74 -3.51
CA GLY A 63 -6.78 -5.00 -3.03
C GLY A 63 -5.78 -6.15 -3.10
N SER A 64 -6.29 -7.35 -2.84
CA SER A 64 -5.47 -8.56 -2.76
C SER A 64 -5.63 -9.49 -3.96
N ALA A 65 -6.25 -9.02 -5.05
CA ALA A 65 -6.34 -9.82 -6.27
C ALA A 65 -4.95 -10.11 -6.84
N ASN A 66 -4.09 -9.10 -6.92
CA ASN A 66 -2.75 -9.20 -7.47
C ASN A 66 -1.73 -9.68 -6.42
N ALA A 67 -0.69 -10.37 -6.86
CA ALA A 67 0.46 -10.70 -6.02
C ALA A 67 1.22 -9.43 -5.60
N ILE A 68 1.41 -8.50 -6.54
CA ILE A 68 1.82 -7.10 -6.29
C ILE A 68 0.73 -6.20 -6.86
N GLY A 69 -0.05 -5.58 -5.99
CA GLY A 69 -1.21 -4.77 -6.40
C GLY A 69 -0.90 -3.32 -6.75
N GLY A 70 0.28 -2.85 -6.34
CA GLY A 70 0.71 -1.46 -6.54
C GLY A 70 0.93 -0.72 -5.23
N GLN A 71 1.09 0.59 -5.37
CA GLN A 71 1.44 1.53 -4.32
C GLN A 71 0.20 1.98 -3.54
N GLY A 72 0.35 2.17 -2.22
CA GLY A 72 -0.66 2.76 -1.35
C GLY A 72 -0.51 4.27 -1.18
N ALA A 73 -1.53 4.90 -0.64
CA ALA A 73 -1.57 6.33 -0.33
C ALA A 73 -2.06 6.56 1.10
N VAL A 74 -1.36 7.41 1.86
CA VAL A 74 -1.82 7.84 3.19
C VAL A 74 -2.63 9.12 3.01
N ILE A 75 -3.88 9.11 3.47
CA ILE A 75 -4.83 10.21 3.28
C ILE A 75 -5.38 10.71 4.63
N LYS A 76 -5.74 11.99 4.67
CA LYS A 76 -6.66 12.53 5.67
C LYS A 76 -8.10 12.27 5.24
N LEU A 77 -8.93 11.81 6.18
CA LEU A 77 -10.35 11.58 5.96
C LEU A 77 -11.14 12.89 6.04
N ARG A 78 -10.79 13.85 5.18
CA ARG A 78 -11.44 15.14 5.06
C ARG A 78 -11.74 15.45 3.59
N PRO A 79 -12.81 16.21 3.29
CA PRO A 79 -13.02 16.71 1.94
C PRO A 79 -11.83 17.58 1.50
N PRO A 80 -11.23 17.32 0.33
CA PRO A 80 -10.16 18.16 -0.21
C PRO A 80 -10.75 19.45 -0.80
N THR A 81 -10.04 20.57 -0.68
CA THR A 81 -10.51 21.89 -1.16
C THR A 81 -10.59 21.97 -2.69
N ASP A 82 -9.69 21.27 -3.37
CA ASP A 82 -9.56 21.18 -4.82
C ASP A 82 -10.35 20.01 -5.42
N ARG A 83 -11.09 19.25 -4.58
CA ARG A 83 -11.83 18.03 -4.94
C ARG A 83 -10.96 16.90 -5.51
N SER A 84 -9.63 17.01 -5.41
CA SER A 84 -8.69 16.04 -5.97
C SER A 84 -8.27 14.99 -4.94
N PRO A 85 -7.94 13.76 -5.36
CA PRO A 85 -7.31 12.77 -4.50
C PRO A 85 -6.02 13.27 -3.84
N THR A 86 -5.23 14.06 -4.57
CA THR A 86 -3.97 14.64 -4.10
C THR A 86 -4.20 15.58 -2.91
N GLY A 87 -5.28 16.36 -2.92
CA GLY A 87 -5.65 17.24 -1.80
C GLY A 87 -6.00 16.51 -0.50
N MET A 88 -6.21 15.18 -0.56
CA MET A 88 -6.41 14.34 0.61
C MET A 88 -5.12 13.74 1.15
N LEU A 89 -4.01 13.77 0.41
CA LEU A 89 -2.74 13.17 0.85
C LEU A 89 -2.27 13.78 2.18
N LEU A 90 -1.89 12.91 3.12
CA LEU A 90 -1.25 13.35 4.35
C LEU A 90 0.18 13.83 4.08
N GLU A 91 0.88 13.08 3.25
CA GLU A 91 2.23 13.37 2.78
C GLU A 91 2.23 13.09 1.28
N SER A 92 2.48 14.11 0.47
CA SER A 92 2.83 13.86 -0.93
C SER A 92 4.25 13.29 -0.94
N PRO A 93 4.50 12.17 -1.64
CA PRO A 93 5.86 11.67 -1.77
C PRO A 93 6.75 12.76 -2.40
N TYR A 94 6.21 13.59 -3.29
CA TYR A 94 7.00 14.58 -4.03
C TYR A 94 7.16 15.92 -3.31
N GLU A 95 6.59 16.09 -2.11
CA GLU A 95 6.66 17.35 -1.37
C GLU A 95 7.30 17.11 0.00
N THR A 96 8.30 17.94 0.35
CA THR A 96 8.93 17.87 1.68
C THR A 96 8.80 19.19 2.42
N GLY A 97 8.41 19.11 3.69
CA GLY A 97 8.09 20.31 4.48
C GLY A 97 6.87 21.03 3.93
N ASN A 98 6.58 22.23 4.44
CA ASN A 98 5.46 23.09 4.00
C ASN A 98 5.65 23.64 2.56
N THR A 99 6.34 22.92 1.68
CA THR A 99 6.75 23.37 0.34
C THR A 99 6.22 22.41 -0.72
N THR A 100 5.80 22.95 -1.87
CA THR A 100 5.29 22.19 -3.02
C THR A 100 6.41 21.79 -4.00
N VAL A 101 7.68 21.81 -3.55
CA VAL A 101 8.85 21.61 -4.41
C VAL A 101 9.42 20.21 -4.19
N TYR A 102 9.54 19.47 -5.30
CA TYR A 102 10.23 18.20 -5.34
C TYR A 102 11.74 18.39 -5.16
N ASP A 103 12.28 17.84 -4.07
CA ASP A 103 13.71 17.78 -3.82
C ASP A 103 14.21 16.36 -4.16
N PRO A 104 14.92 16.17 -5.28
CA PRO A 104 15.45 14.86 -5.69
C PRO A 104 16.59 14.36 -4.78
N THR A 105 17.14 15.21 -3.91
CA THR A 105 18.16 14.85 -2.92
C THR A 105 17.55 14.39 -1.59
N SER A 106 16.29 14.76 -1.35
CA SER A 106 15.48 14.32 -0.22
C SER A 106 15.02 12.87 -0.41
N HIS A 107 15.02 12.09 0.66
CA HIS A 107 14.42 10.77 0.64
C HIS A 107 12.90 10.91 0.77
N PHE A 108 12.16 10.31 -0.17
CA PHE A 108 10.74 9.99 0.01
C PHE A 108 10.55 9.40 1.40
N ARG A 109 9.76 10.05 2.28
CA ARG A 109 9.66 9.59 3.68
C ARG A 109 9.23 8.14 3.72
N PHE A 110 8.07 7.79 3.16
CA PHE A 110 7.65 6.41 2.96
C PHE A 110 6.64 6.27 1.82
N ARG A 111 6.96 5.45 0.81
CA ARG A 111 5.94 4.83 -0.06
C ARG A 111 5.54 3.48 0.50
N GLN A 112 4.28 3.09 0.33
CA GLN A 112 3.77 1.80 0.77
C GLN A 112 3.45 0.96 -0.46
N MET A 113 3.69 -0.34 -0.40
CA MET A 113 3.31 -1.25 -1.49
C MET A 113 2.55 -2.46 -0.95
N LYS A 114 1.50 -2.83 -1.69
CA LYS A 114 0.69 -3.99 -1.36
C LYS A 114 1.23 -5.24 -2.04
N HIS A 115 1.64 -6.20 -1.22
CA HIS A 115 1.81 -7.59 -1.64
C HIS A 115 0.71 -8.48 -1.09
N ALA A 116 0.20 -9.38 -1.92
CA ALA A 116 -0.66 -10.48 -1.50
C ALA A 116 0.00 -11.81 -1.85
N CYS A 117 0.39 -12.57 -0.84
CA CYS A 117 1.06 -13.86 -1.02
C CYS A 117 0.12 -15.06 -0.79
N GLY A 118 -1.20 -14.81 -0.81
CA GLY A 118 -2.23 -15.76 -0.38
C GLY A 118 -3.00 -16.42 -1.52
N GLU A 119 -4.17 -16.96 -1.20
CA GLU A 119 -5.04 -17.66 -2.17
C GLU A 119 -5.70 -16.74 -3.21
N ASN A 120 -5.82 -15.45 -2.93
CA ASN A 120 -6.57 -14.51 -3.76
C ASN A 120 -5.98 -14.36 -5.18
N PRO A 121 -4.65 -14.20 -5.35
CA PRO A 121 -4.03 -14.30 -6.67
C PRO A 121 -4.32 -15.61 -7.40
N GLY A 122 -4.25 -16.75 -6.70
CA GLY A 122 -4.58 -18.05 -7.30
C GLY A 122 -6.03 -18.11 -7.80
N ARG A 123 -6.98 -17.61 -7.01
CA ARG A 123 -8.40 -17.56 -7.38
C ARG A 123 -8.69 -16.59 -8.53
N VAL A 124 -8.05 -15.42 -8.57
CA VAL A 124 -8.34 -14.38 -9.58
C VAL A 124 -7.69 -14.68 -10.93
N TYR A 125 -6.48 -15.25 -10.91
CA TYR A 125 -5.70 -15.55 -12.12
C TYR A 125 -5.71 -17.03 -12.49
N SER A 126 -6.56 -17.84 -11.84
CA SER A 126 -6.64 -19.30 -12.05
C SER A 126 -5.28 -20.00 -11.93
N GLY A 127 -4.43 -19.52 -11.03
CA GLY A 127 -3.05 -19.98 -10.86
C GLY A 127 -2.83 -20.74 -9.55
N THR A 128 -1.70 -21.42 -9.47
CA THR A 128 -1.23 -22.09 -8.26
C THR A 128 -0.40 -21.14 -7.38
N ARG A 129 -0.07 -21.60 -6.17
CA ARG A 129 0.92 -20.92 -5.32
C ARG A 129 2.29 -20.83 -6.02
N MET A 130 2.66 -21.83 -6.84
CA MET A 130 3.91 -21.81 -7.60
C MET A 130 3.93 -20.69 -8.63
N ASP A 131 2.81 -20.46 -9.34
CA ASP A 131 2.70 -19.38 -10.33
C ASP A 131 2.80 -18.01 -9.69
N THR A 132 2.23 -17.85 -8.49
CA THR A 132 2.35 -16.60 -7.70
C THR A 132 3.81 -16.33 -7.35
N ILE A 133 4.54 -17.34 -6.85
CA ILE A 133 5.96 -17.20 -6.50
C ILE A 133 6.82 -17.00 -7.76
N TRP A 134 6.50 -17.67 -8.87
CA TRP A 134 7.16 -17.45 -10.15
C TRP A 134 7.01 -15.98 -10.60
N ALA A 135 5.80 -15.43 -10.50
CA ALA A 135 5.53 -14.04 -10.86
C ALA A 135 6.28 -13.04 -9.95
N PHE A 136 6.33 -13.29 -8.64
CA PHE A 136 7.15 -12.50 -7.72
C PHE A 136 8.63 -12.51 -8.13
N ARG A 137 9.19 -13.70 -8.40
CA ARG A 137 10.58 -13.85 -8.81
C ARG A 137 10.87 -13.10 -10.11
N GLN A 138 9.99 -13.22 -11.11
CA GLN A 138 10.12 -12.49 -12.38
C GLN A 138 10.11 -10.97 -12.17
N GLY A 139 9.16 -10.44 -11.38
CA GLY A 139 9.08 -9.01 -11.12
C GLY A 139 10.29 -8.46 -10.37
N TYR A 140 10.76 -9.17 -9.34
CA TYR A 140 11.96 -8.75 -8.60
C TYR A 140 13.23 -8.91 -9.42
N GLU A 141 13.40 -9.99 -10.18
CA GLU A 141 14.54 -10.16 -11.07
C GLU A 141 14.70 -8.97 -12.02
N LYS A 142 13.60 -8.52 -12.62
CA LYS A 142 13.59 -7.32 -13.46
C LYS A 142 14.01 -6.07 -12.70
N ALA A 143 13.52 -5.89 -11.46
CA ALA A 143 13.90 -4.77 -10.61
C ALA A 143 15.38 -4.82 -10.19
N TRP A 144 15.94 -6.01 -9.92
CA TRP A 144 17.37 -6.19 -9.63
C TRP A 144 18.23 -5.76 -10.81
N GLN A 145 17.89 -6.21 -12.02
CA GLN A 145 18.60 -5.84 -13.26
C GLN A 145 18.59 -4.33 -13.50
N ILE A 146 17.45 -3.67 -13.29
CA ILE A 146 17.35 -2.20 -13.43
C ILE A 146 18.19 -1.51 -12.36
N ARG A 147 18.08 -1.92 -11.08
CA ARG A 147 18.86 -1.34 -9.99
C ARG A 147 20.36 -1.44 -10.27
N ASP A 148 20.84 -2.59 -10.69
CA ASP A 148 22.26 -2.83 -10.97
C ASP A 148 22.75 -1.98 -12.14
N ALA A 149 21.94 -1.84 -13.19
CA ALA A 149 22.24 -0.94 -14.30
C ALA A 149 22.31 0.53 -13.83
N GLN A 150 21.38 0.96 -12.97
CA GLN A 150 21.37 2.31 -12.39
C GLN A 150 22.58 2.57 -11.49
N ASP A 151 22.98 1.59 -10.70
CA ASP A 151 24.13 1.71 -9.81
C ASP A 151 25.44 1.78 -10.62
N ALA A 152 25.57 0.96 -11.68
CA ALA A 152 26.68 1.04 -12.62
C ALA A 152 26.75 2.39 -13.35
N TYR A 153 25.59 2.92 -13.76
CA TYR A 153 25.48 4.28 -14.32
C TYR A 153 25.95 5.33 -13.31
N CYS A 154 25.43 5.29 -12.08
CA CYS A 154 25.74 6.26 -11.02
C CYS A 154 27.23 6.28 -10.66
N VAL A 155 27.89 5.11 -10.63
CA VAL A 155 29.34 5.01 -10.37
C VAL A 155 30.13 5.76 -11.44
N LYS A 156 29.84 5.53 -12.72
CA LYS A 156 30.51 6.22 -13.83
C LYS A 156 30.26 7.73 -13.80
N ALA A 157 29.00 8.14 -13.60
CA ALA A 157 28.61 9.53 -13.49
C ALA A 157 29.38 10.27 -12.37
N ARG A 158 29.44 9.67 -11.16
CA ARG A 158 30.17 10.24 -10.02
C ARG A 158 31.68 10.33 -10.23
N ASN A 159 32.24 9.45 -11.06
CA ASN A 159 33.64 9.48 -11.47
C ASN A 159 33.91 10.45 -12.63
N GLY A 160 32.92 11.24 -13.07
CA GLY A 160 33.06 12.17 -14.19
C GLY A 160 33.11 11.51 -15.57
N GLN A 161 32.80 10.21 -15.67
CA GLN A 161 32.84 9.44 -16.91
C GLN A 161 31.54 9.61 -17.71
N TRP A 162 31.30 10.82 -18.23
CA TRP A 162 30.08 11.17 -18.95
C TRP A 162 30.09 10.77 -20.43
N SER A 163 31.26 10.66 -21.04
CA SER A 163 31.40 10.28 -22.45
C SER A 163 30.88 8.85 -22.68
N GLY A 164 29.90 8.70 -23.57
CA GLY A 164 29.30 7.41 -23.91
C GLY A 164 28.46 6.76 -22.80
N LEU A 165 28.12 7.51 -21.74
CA LEU A 165 27.38 6.97 -20.59
C LEU A 165 25.92 6.62 -20.93
N GLY A 166 25.34 7.30 -21.92
CA GLY A 166 23.96 7.08 -22.37
C GLY A 166 22.91 7.66 -21.42
N GLU A 167 21.67 7.21 -21.60
CA GLU A 167 20.54 7.58 -20.75
C GLU A 167 20.54 6.78 -19.43
N PHE A 168 19.97 7.37 -18.38
CA PHE A 168 19.81 6.67 -17.11
C PHE A 168 18.86 5.48 -17.30
N PRO A 169 19.25 4.26 -16.90
CA PRO A 169 18.43 3.08 -17.10
C PRO A 169 17.23 3.10 -16.16
N GLU A 170 16.12 3.64 -16.64
CA GLU A 170 14.85 3.75 -15.92
C GLU A 170 13.75 3.01 -16.67
N ASP A 171 12.86 2.40 -15.90
CA ASP A 171 11.62 1.83 -16.41
C ASP A 171 10.52 2.10 -15.38
N LEU A 172 9.61 3.01 -15.72
CA LEU A 172 8.54 3.47 -14.83
C LEU A 172 7.63 2.32 -14.38
N GLN A 173 7.53 1.25 -15.17
CA GLN A 173 6.73 0.08 -14.78
C GLN A 173 7.31 -0.60 -13.53
N TRP A 174 8.64 -0.58 -13.37
CA TRP A 174 9.36 -1.31 -12.32
C TRP A 174 10.02 -0.41 -11.28
N GLU A 175 10.01 0.90 -11.49
CA GLU A 175 10.59 1.93 -10.61
C GLU A 175 10.26 1.67 -9.14
N ALA A 176 8.98 1.46 -8.82
CA ALA A 176 8.56 1.24 -7.44
C ALA A 176 9.16 -0.05 -6.84
N LEU A 177 9.41 -1.11 -7.61
CA LEU A 177 10.10 -2.31 -7.11
C LEU A 177 11.61 -2.11 -6.97
N VAL A 178 12.23 -1.33 -7.85
CA VAL A 178 13.63 -0.92 -7.67
C VAL A 178 13.77 -0.16 -6.35
N ASP A 179 12.82 0.72 -6.05
CA ASP A 179 12.80 1.48 -4.82
C ASP A 179 12.47 0.64 -3.58
N VAL A 180 11.72 -0.47 -3.72
CA VAL A 180 11.63 -1.51 -2.69
C VAL A 180 13.02 -2.09 -2.39
N LEU A 181 13.79 -2.47 -3.41
CA LEU A 181 15.13 -3.03 -3.24
C LEU A 181 16.11 -2.03 -2.61
N ARG A 182 15.91 -0.73 -2.86
CA ARG A 182 16.67 0.37 -2.25
C ARG A 182 16.16 0.76 -0.85
N GLY A 183 15.11 0.11 -0.33
CA GLY A 183 14.55 0.37 1.00
C GLY A 183 13.68 1.64 1.12
N ARG A 184 13.34 2.27 -0.02
CA ARG A 184 12.56 3.51 -0.14
C ARG A 184 11.04 3.27 -0.19
N VAL A 185 10.62 2.05 -0.51
CA VAL A 185 9.22 1.59 -0.44
C VAL A 185 9.09 0.51 0.62
N LYS A 186 8.09 0.63 1.50
CA LYS A 186 7.83 -0.32 2.58
C LYS A 186 6.83 -1.40 2.13
N LEU A 187 7.21 -2.65 2.37
CA LEU A 187 6.36 -3.82 2.21
C LEU A 187 5.85 -4.19 3.60
N ILE A 188 4.57 -3.95 3.86
CA ILE A 188 3.91 -4.19 5.16
C ILE A 188 4.27 -3.16 6.27
N GLN A 189 3.23 -2.38 6.61
CA GLN A 189 2.92 -1.68 7.88
C GLN A 189 4.11 -1.32 8.78
N ASN A 190 5.05 -0.55 8.25
CA ASN A 190 5.98 0.20 9.08
C ASN A 190 5.60 1.68 9.01
N ILE A 191 4.54 2.04 9.72
CA ILE A 191 4.24 3.43 10.03
C ILE A 191 5.00 3.73 11.33
N ALA A 192 5.97 4.66 11.26
CA ALA A 192 6.76 5.13 12.40
C ALA A 192 7.79 4.16 13.03
N GLY A 193 8.42 3.27 12.25
CA GLY A 193 9.64 2.55 12.66
C GLY A 193 9.46 1.40 13.67
N LYS A 194 8.26 0.82 13.74
CA LYS A 194 7.86 -0.25 14.68
C LYS A 194 7.86 -1.64 14.01
N PRO A 195 7.80 -2.76 14.78
CA PRO A 195 7.86 -4.12 14.26
C PRO A 195 6.79 -4.38 13.19
N PRO A 196 6.98 -5.36 12.27
CA PRO A 196 6.05 -5.61 11.19
C PRO A 196 4.66 -5.94 11.75
N ALA A 197 3.67 -5.12 11.41
CA ALA A 197 2.30 -5.37 11.82
C ALA A 197 1.66 -6.44 10.89
N ALA A 198 0.94 -7.38 11.52
CA ALA A 198 0.21 -8.42 10.85
C ALA A 198 -1.27 -8.04 10.81
N ALA A 199 -1.86 -8.05 9.62
CA ALA A 199 -3.29 -7.85 9.43
C ALA A 199 -4.05 -9.09 9.92
N LEU A 200 -4.66 -9.00 11.10
CA LEU A 200 -5.53 -10.03 11.67
C LEU A 200 -6.99 -9.61 11.50
N PHE A 201 -7.83 -10.53 11.04
CA PHE A 201 -9.26 -10.31 10.93
C PHE A 201 -9.95 -10.99 12.11
N ALA A 202 -10.38 -10.20 13.09
CA ALA A 202 -11.11 -10.66 14.27
C ALA A 202 -12.33 -11.51 13.89
N THR A 203 -13.19 -10.97 13.02
CA THR A 203 -14.49 -11.56 12.65
C THR A 203 -14.46 -12.44 11.41
N HIS A 204 -13.35 -12.46 10.66
CA HIS A 204 -13.13 -13.40 9.56
C HIS A 204 -12.19 -14.52 10.01
N SER A 205 -12.47 -15.15 11.13
CA SER A 205 -11.80 -16.40 11.47
C SER A 205 -12.23 -17.50 10.47
N ARG A 206 -11.36 -18.46 10.20
CA ARG A 206 -11.62 -19.65 9.33
C ARG A 206 -11.80 -19.39 7.83
N TYR A 207 -11.77 -18.15 7.34
CA TYR A 207 -11.78 -17.89 5.88
C TYR A 207 -10.48 -18.32 5.19
N LYS A 208 -9.36 -18.36 5.94
CA LYS A 208 -8.05 -18.87 5.51
C LYS A 208 -7.43 -19.73 6.60
N ARG A 209 -6.53 -20.65 6.23
CA ARG A 209 -5.87 -21.57 7.17
C ARG A 209 -5.14 -20.81 8.29
N GLU A 210 -4.54 -19.68 7.96
CA GLU A 210 -3.80 -18.82 8.87
C GLU A 210 -4.71 -18.07 9.85
N SER A 211 -6.00 -17.87 9.54
CA SER A 211 -6.98 -17.22 10.42
C SER A 211 -7.87 -18.21 11.18
N TYR A 212 -7.54 -19.49 11.16
CA TYR A 212 -8.37 -20.54 11.76
C TYR A 212 -8.56 -20.37 13.28
N ARG A 213 -7.56 -19.79 13.96
CA ARG A 213 -7.58 -19.50 15.40
C ARG A 213 -7.83 -18.02 15.72
N GLY A 214 -8.47 -17.27 14.81
CA GLY A 214 -8.80 -15.87 15.04
C GLY A 214 -9.72 -15.67 16.26
N SER A 215 -9.53 -14.55 16.96
CA SER A 215 -10.37 -14.12 18.08
C SER A 215 -10.57 -12.60 18.01
N GLU A 216 -11.79 -12.14 18.25
CA GLU A 216 -12.12 -10.72 18.39
C GLU A 216 -11.42 -10.03 19.57
N PHE A 217 -11.01 -10.80 20.58
CA PHE A 217 -10.30 -10.26 21.75
C PHE A 217 -8.79 -10.23 21.59
N ALA A 218 -8.24 -10.77 20.50
CA ALA A 218 -6.80 -10.86 20.28
C ALA A 218 -6.08 -9.50 20.36
N PRO A 219 -6.61 -8.39 19.79
CA PRO A 219 -6.00 -7.07 19.93
C PRO A 219 -5.86 -6.62 21.38
N ARG A 220 -6.91 -6.78 22.19
CA ARG A 220 -6.91 -6.38 23.60
C ARG A 220 -5.95 -7.23 24.43
N ILE A 221 -5.95 -8.54 24.25
CA ILE A 221 -5.04 -9.47 24.95
C ILE A 221 -3.57 -9.12 24.65
N LEU A 222 -3.25 -8.80 23.40
CA LEU A 222 -1.90 -8.39 22.99
C LEU A 222 -1.52 -7.04 23.62
N ALA A 223 -2.44 -6.07 23.63
CA ALA A 223 -2.22 -4.78 24.27
C ALA A 223 -2.00 -4.91 25.79
N ASP A 224 -2.82 -5.70 26.48
CA ASP A 224 -2.71 -5.98 27.92
C ASP A 224 -1.38 -6.69 28.25
N ALA A 225 -0.85 -7.48 27.31
CA ALA A 225 0.47 -8.12 27.41
C ALA A 225 1.64 -7.18 27.04
N GLY A 226 1.39 -5.89 26.80
CA GLY A 226 2.42 -4.90 26.44
C GLY A 226 2.88 -4.96 24.99
N ILE A 227 2.19 -5.69 24.12
CA ILE A 227 2.49 -5.77 22.69
C ILE A 227 1.78 -4.62 21.97
N HIS A 228 2.52 -3.83 21.20
CA HIS A 228 1.95 -2.71 20.45
C HIS A 228 1.08 -3.22 19.30
N VAL A 229 -0.23 -3.02 19.41
CA VAL A 229 -1.21 -3.41 18.39
C VAL A 229 -1.50 -2.25 17.45
N VAL A 230 -1.50 -2.54 16.14
CA VAL A 230 -2.02 -1.64 15.11
C VAL A 230 -3.28 -2.27 14.56
N MET A 231 -4.36 -1.48 14.51
CA MET A 231 -5.67 -1.95 14.07
C MET A 231 -5.88 -1.64 12.60
N LYS A 232 -6.51 -2.60 11.92
CA LYS A 232 -6.76 -2.59 10.49
C LYS A 232 -8.22 -2.84 10.20
N SER A 233 -8.87 -1.96 9.45
CA SER A 233 -10.13 -2.29 8.78
C SER A 233 -9.83 -2.91 7.41
N ASP A 234 -10.71 -3.78 6.94
CA ASP A 234 -10.72 -4.20 5.54
C ASP A 234 -12.04 -3.75 4.90
N HIS A 235 -12.26 -2.44 4.80
CA HIS A 235 -13.49 -1.91 4.19
C HIS A 235 -13.70 -2.46 2.76
N PRO A 236 -14.92 -2.90 2.39
CA PRO A 236 -16.20 -2.82 3.14
C PRO A 236 -16.50 -4.02 4.05
N VAL A 237 -15.57 -4.96 4.21
CA VAL A 237 -15.76 -6.19 5.00
C VAL A 237 -15.88 -5.89 6.50
N LEU A 238 -15.06 -4.99 7.03
CA LEU A 238 -15.20 -4.42 8.37
C LEU A 238 -15.20 -2.89 8.23
N ASP A 239 -16.32 -2.24 8.59
CA ASP A 239 -16.41 -0.78 8.56
C ASP A 239 -15.46 -0.18 9.60
N SER A 240 -14.57 0.67 9.12
CA SER A 240 -13.54 1.37 9.88
C SER A 240 -14.09 2.20 11.04
N ARG A 241 -15.37 2.60 11.00
CA ARG A 241 -16.03 3.29 12.13
C ARG A 241 -16.06 2.45 13.40
N PHE A 242 -16.03 1.12 13.29
CA PHE A 242 -16.10 0.22 14.43
C PHE A 242 -14.73 -0.12 15.01
N LEU A 243 -13.63 0.30 14.37
CA LEU A 243 -12.27 0.00 14.83
C LEU A 243 -11.98 0.48 16.26
N LEU A 244 -12.60 1.59 16.69
CA LEU A 244 -12.44 2.09 18.06
C LEU A 244 -13.06 1.19 19.13
N PHE A 245 -14.03 0.34 18.77
CA PHE A 245 -14.72 -0.55 19.71
C PHE A 245 -14.07 -1.93 19.82
N GLU A 246 -13.03 -2.20 19.02
CA GLU A 246 -12.26 -3.46 19.03
C GLU A 246 -11.09 -3.43 20.05
N VAL A 247 -11.03 -2.39 20.91
CA VAL A 247 -9.95 -2.14 21.90
C VAL A 247 -10.39 -2.49 23.33
#